data_AF-B6QUB0-F1
#
_entry.id   AF-B6QUB0-F1
#
_cell.length_a   1.000
_cell.length_b   1.000
_cell.length_c   1.000
_cell.angle_alpha   90.00
_cell.angle_beta   90.00
_cell.angle_gamma   90.00
#
_symmetry.space_group_name_H-M   'P 1'
#
loop_
_entity.id
_entity.type
_entity.pdbx_description
1 polymer ?
#
loop_
_entity_poly.entity_id
_entity_poly.type
_entity_poly.pdbx_seq_one_letter_code
_entity_poly.pdbx_strand_id
1 'polypeptide(L)'
;MAVLRPDLIVRNIVPIVMAGIIAIYGLVVSVLIANDLNQRLPLYTGFIQLGAGLAVGLAGLAAGFAIGIVGDAGVRGSAQQPRLYVGMILILIFAEVLGLYGLIVALLMNSRSRGEC
;
A
#
# COMPACT_ATOMS: atom_id res chain seq x y z
N MET A 1 -21.56 13.47 -1.92
CA MET A 1 -22.21 13.75 -0.62
C MET A 1 -21.54 14.87 0.19
N ALA A 2 -20.26 15.18 -0.03
CA ALA A 2 -19.60 16.32 0.63
C ALA A 2 -20.31 17.67 0.45
N VAL A 3 -21.04 17.87 -0.65
CA VAL A 3 -21.83 19.09 -0.92
C VAL A 3 -23.04 19.22 0.03
N LEU A 4 -23.66 18.11 0.44
CA LEU A 4 -24.85 18.13 1.31
C LEU A 4 -24.48 18.15 2.80
N ARG A 5 -23.32 17.60 3.16
CA ARG A 5 -22.80 17.54 4.54
C ARG A 5 -21.31 17.88 4.58
N PRO A 6 -20.96 19.17 4.53
CA PRO A 6 -19.56 19.61 4.50
C PRO A 6 -18.79 19.26 5.79
N ASP A 7 -19.49 19.17 6.92
CA ASP A 7 -18.86 18.86 8.22
C ASP A 7 -18.21 17.46 8.26
N LEU A 8 -18.63 16.55 7.39
CA LEU A 8 -18.12 15.18 7.32
C LEU A 8 -16.86 15.06 6.45
N ILE A 9 -16.42 16.12 5.77
CA ILE A 9 -15.29 16.09 4.83
C ILE A 9 -14.00 15.67 5.55
N VAL A 10 -13.67 16.32 6.66
CA VAL A 10 -12.42 16.07 7.41
C VAL A 10 -12.36 14.62 7.89
N ARG A 11 -13.50 14.08 8.31
CA ARG A 11 -13.61 12.70 8.79
C ARG A 11 -13.48 11.68 7.66
N ASN A 12 -13.96 12.00 6.46
CA ASN A 12 -13.95 11.09 5.32
C ASN A 12 -12.66 11.14 4.48
N ILE A 13 -11.63 11.89 4.90
CA ILE A 13 -10.31 11.93 4.24
C ILE A 13 -9.49 10.65 4.50
N VAL A 14 -9.82 9.87 5.54
CA VAL A 14 -9.04 8.69 5.94
C VAL A 14 -8.72 7.70 4.80
N PRO A 15 -9.66 7.30 3.92
CA PRO A 15 -9.34 6.39 2.81
C PRO A 15 -8.31 6.96 1.82
N ILE A 16 -8.30 8.28 1.63
CA ILE A 16 -7.35 8.98 0.77
C ILE A 16 -5.95 8.93 1.37
N VAL A 17 -5.85 9.14 2.69
CA VAL A 17 -4.57 9.05 3.41
C VAL A 17 -4.01 7.63 3.35
N MET A 18 -4.85 6.60 3.56
CA MET A 18 -4.42 5.20 3.47
C MET A 18 -3.91 4.84 2.07
N ALA A 19 -4.60 5.29 1.01
CA ALA A 19 -4.10 5.11 -0.36
C ALA A 19 -2.72 5.77 -0.57
N GLY A 20 -2.45 6.90 0.10
CA GLY A 20 -1.13 7.55 0.08
C GLY A 20 -0.03 6.76 0.78
N ILE A 21 -0.34 6.02 1.85
CA ILE A 21 0.64 5.22 2.60
C ILE A 21 1.18 4.07 1.72
N ILE A 22 0.34 3.44 0.91
CA ILE A 22 0.75 2.39 -0.04
C ILE A 22 1.82 2.89 -1.01
N ALA A 23 1.71 4.14 -1.49
CA ALA A 23 2.71 4.72 -2.39
C ALA A 23 4.09 4.85 -1.71
N ILE A 24 4.11 5.14 -0.40
CA ILE A 24 5.34 5.23 0.38
C ILE A 24 6.02 3.86 0.49
N TYR A 25 5.26 2.77 0.60
CA TYR A 25 5.83 1.41 0.62
C TYR A 25 6.62 1.11 -0.66
N GLY A 26 6.06 1.44 -1.83
CA GLY A 26 6.75 1.29 -3.11
C GLY A 26 7.99 2.18 -3.22
N LEU A 27 7.90 3.43 -2.75
CA LEU A 27 9.02 4.37 -2.73
C LEU A 27 10.20 3.84 -1.89
N VAL A 28 9.92 3.33 -0.69
CA VAL A 28 10.96 2.78 0.20
C VAL A 28 11.70 1.63 -0.46
N VAL A 29 10.99 0.67 -1.05
CA VAL A 29 11.62 -0.47 -1.76
C VAL A 29 12.41 0.00 -2.97
N SER A 30 11.89 0.95 -3.75
CA SER A 30 12.59 1.51 -4.91
C SER A 30 13.91 2.18 -4.53
N VAL A 31 13.93 2.96 -3.44
CA VAL A 31 15.15 3.63 -2.96
C VAL A 31 16.17 2.61 -2.45
N LEU A 32 15.73 1.56 -1.76
CA LEU A 32 16.63 0.48 -1.30
C LEU A 32 17.26 -0.27 -2.47
N ILE A 33 16.48 -0.63 -3.50
CA ILE A 33 17.00 -1.31 -4.69
C ILE A 33 17.98 -0.38 -5.44
N ALA A 34 17.64 0.90 -5.60
CA ALA A 34 18.48 1.86 -6.34
C ALA A 34 19.87 2.03 -5.72
N ASN A 35 19.97 2.01 -4.39
CA ASN A 35 21.25 2.10 -3.68
C ASN A 35 22.15 0.87 -3.88
N ASP A 36 21.58 -0.27 -4.29
CA ASP A 36 22.29 -1.53 -4.48
C ASP A 36 22.62 -1.84 -5.96
N LEU A 37 22.35 -0.91 -6.87
CA LEU A 37 22.64 -1.07 -8.29
C LEU A 37 24.13 -0.82 -8.58
N ASN A 38 24.76 -1.78 -9.26
CA ASN A 38 26.13 -1.70 -9.78
C ASN A 38 26.20 -2.28 -11.20
N GLN A 39 27.23 -1.94 -11.96
CA GLN A 39 27.37 -2.44 -13.33
C GLN A 39 27.69 -3.94 -13.41
N ARG A 40 28.30 -4.50 -12.36
CA ARG A 40 28.65 -5.91 -12.26
C ARG A 40 27.87 -6.58 -11.13
N LEU A 41 26.61 -6.94 -11.40
CA LEU A 41 25.77 -7.73 -10.50
C LEU A 41 25.69 -9.19 -10.96
N PRO A 42 25.67 -10.17 -10.03
CA PRO A 42 25.30 -11.53 -10.36
C PRO A 42 23.81 -11.57 -10.76
N LEU A 43 23.46 -12.46 -11.70
CA LEU A 43 22.06 -12.63 -12.16
C LEU A 43 21.08 -12.92 -11.01
N TYR A 44 21.54 -13.63 -9.99
CA TYR A 44 20.76 -13.93 -8.78
C TYR A 44 20.24 -12.65 -8.10
N THR A 45 21.11 -11.68 -7.83
CA THR A 45 20.74 -10.40 -7.20
C THR A 45 19.77 -9.62 -8.09
N GLY A 46 19.96 -9.63 -9.41
CA GLY A 46 19.04 -8.99 -10.36
C GLY A 46 17.63 -9.58 -10.34
N PHE A 47 17.49 -10.92 -10.33
CA PHE A 47 16.19 -11.57 -10.23
C PHE A 47 15.52 -11.36 -8.86
N ILE A 48 16.29 -11.33 -7.78
CA ILE A 48 15.78 -11.00 -6.45
C ILE A 48 15.25 -9.57 -6.39
N GLN A 49 15.98 -8.60 -6.95
CA GLN A 49 15.54 -7.20 -7.01
C GLN A 49 14.27 -7.03 -7.86
N LEU A 50 14.19 -7.71 -9.02
CA LEU A 50 12.98 -7.73 -9.84
C LEU A 50 11.79 -8.32 -9.08
N GLY A 51 12.00 -9.45 -8.41
CA GLY A 51 10.97 -10.10 -7.59
C GLY A 51 10.51 -9.25 -6.42
N ALA A 52 11.44 -8.57 -5.73
CA ALA A 52 11.12 -7.66 -4.63
C ALA A 52 10.26 -6.48 -5.10
N GLY A 53 10.60 -5.86 -6.24
CA GLY A 53 9.80 -4.78 -6.83
C GLY A 53 8.40 -5.23 -7.25
N LEU A 54 8.28 -6.39 -7.89
CA LEU A 54 6.99 -6.94 -8.30
C LEU A 54 6.10 -7.35 -7.11
N ALA A 55 6.69 -7.91 -6.05
CA ALA A 55 5.96 -8.31 -4.85
C ALA A 55 5.27 -7.12 -4.17
N VAL A 56 6.01 -6.02 -3.94
CA VAL A 56 5.43 -4.81 -3.35
C VAL A 56 4.48 -4.08 -4.32
N GLY A 57 4.81 -4.04 -5.61
CA GLY A 57 4.01 -3.33 -6.62
C GLY A 57 2.64 -3.95 -6.84
N LEU A 58 2.58 -5.27 -7.07
CA LEU A 58 1.31 -5.97 -7.32
C LEU A 58 0.45 -6.07 -6.05
N ALA A 59 1.06 -6.30 -4.88
CA ALA A 59 0.34 -6.28 -3.61
C ALA A 59 -0.22 -4.87 -3.29
N GLY A 60 0.58 -3.83 -3.52
CA GLY A 60 0.16 -2.43 -3.33
C GLY A 60 -0.98 -2.04 -4.29
N LEU A 61 -0.93 -2.49 -5.55
CA LEU A 61 -2.01 -2.26 -6.50
C LEU A 61 -3.32 -2.94 -6.06
N ALA A 62 -3.26 -4.20 -5.60
CA ALA A 62 -4.43 -4.90 -5.08
C ALA A 62 -5.00 -4.22 -3.82
N ALA A 63 -4.15 -3.80 -2.89
CA ALA A 63 -4.54 -3.06 -1.70
C ALA A 63 -5.20 -1.71 -2.04
N GLY A 64 -4.61 -0.96 -2.98
CA GLY A 64 -5.15 0.31 -3.46
C GLY A 64 -6.53 0.18 -4.11
N PHE A 65 -6.74 -0.88 -4.90
CA PHE A 65 -8.07 -1.18 -5.45
C PHE A 65 -9.10 -1.49 -4.37
N ALA A 66 -8.74 -2.31 -3.37
CA ALA A 66 -9.61 -2.61 -2.25
C ALA A 66 -9.99 -1.35 -1.46
N ILE A 67 -9.02 -0.50 -1.14
CA ILE A 67 -9.24 0.77 -0.42
C ILE A 67 -10.09 1.74 -1.23
N GLY A 68 -9.86 1.84 -2.54
CA GLY A 68 -10.65 2.73 -3.41
C GLY A 68 -12.12 2.35 -3.45
N ILE A 69 -12.41 1.06 -3.64
CA ILE A 69 -13.79 0.55 -3.72
C ILE A 69 -14.49 0.63 -2.36
N VAL A 70 -13.84 0.17 -1.29
CA VAL A 70 -14.38 0.23 0.08
C VAL A 70 -14.54 1.68 0.53
N GLY A 71 -13.60 2.54 0.18
CA GLY A 71 -13.63 3.97 0.47
C GLY A 71 -14.84 4.65 -0.16
N ASP A 72 -15.07 4.48 -1.47
CA ASP A 72 -16.22 5.10 -2.16
C ASP A 72 -17.57 4.61 -1.60
N ALA A 73 -17.73 3.30 -1.40
CA ALA A 73 -18.95 2.74 -0.81
C ALA A 73 -19.13 3.18 0.65
N GLY A 74 -18.04 3.17 1.43
CA GLY A 74 -18.03 3.49 2.85
C GLY A 74 -18.37 4.94 3.15
N VAL A 75 -17.81 5.90 2.40
CA VAL A 75 -18.12 7.33 2.62
C VAL A 75 -19.56 7.67 2.24
N ARG A 76 -20.13 6.99 1.24
CA ARG A 76 -21.55 7.13 0.87
C ARG A 76 -22.47 6.56 1.95
N GLY A 77 -22.16 5.36 2.46
CA GLY A 77 -22.92 4.73 3.55
C GLY A 77 -22.82 5.49 4.89
N SER A 78 -21.62 5.97 5.23
CA SER A 78 -21.40 6.72 6.47
C SER A 78 -22.11 8.08 6.48
N ALA A 79 -22.39 8.66 5.32
CA ALA A 79 -23.15 9.91 5.22
C ALA A 79 -24.65 9.69 5.51
N GLN A 80 -25.19 8.49 5.23
CA GLN A 80 -26.54 8.11 5.62
C GLN A 80 -26.62 7.66 7.08
N GLN A 81 -25.66 6.83 7.53
CA GLN A 81 -25.64 6.30 8.90
C GLN A 81 -24.25 6.47 9.54
N PRO A 82 -24.07 7.43 10.47
CA PRO A 82 -22.77 7.73 11.06
C PRO A 82 -22.12 6.59 11.85
N ARG A 83 -22.92 5.62 12.31
CA ARG A 83 -22.43 4.42 13.01
C ARG A 83 -21.61 3.49 12.11
N LEU A 84 -21.81 3.56 10.78
CA LEU A 84 -21.09 2.73 9.81
C LEU A 84 -19.62 3.14 9.65
N TYR A 85 -19.24 4.35 10.09
CA TYR A 85 -17.88 4.86 9.98
C TYR A 85 -16.84 3.94 10.64
N VAL A 86 -17.14 3.40 11.82
CA VAL A 86 -16.21 2.52 12.54
C VAL A 86 -16.02 1.21 11.79
N GLY A 87 -17.09 0.67 11.21
CA GLY A 87 -17.03 -0.54 10.36
C GLY A 87 -16.23 -0.31 9.09
N MET A 88 -16.40 0.85 8.43
CA MET A 88 -15.60 1.23 7.27
C MET A 88 -14.11 1.27 7.61
N ILE A 89 -13.71 1.90 8.72
CA ILE A 89 -12.30 1.93 9.15
C ILE A 89 -11.75 0.53 9.38
N LEU A 90 -12.51 -0.35 10.05
CA LEU A 90 -12.07 -1.71 10.31
C LEU A 90 -11.76 -2.47 9.01
N ILE A 91 -12.62 -2.34 7.99
CA ILE A 91 -12.41 -2.97 6.68
C ILE A 91 -11.17 -2.37 5.98
N LEU A 92 -11.00 -1.05 6.04
CA LEU A 92 -9.83 -0.37 5.45
C LEU A 92 -8.51 -0.83 6.07
N ILE A 93 -8.46 -1.09 7.38
CA ILE A 93 -7.28 -1.63 8.05
C ILE A 93 -6.91 -3.01 7.48
N PHE A 94 -7.89 -3.89 7.27
CA PHE A 94 -7.62 -5.20 6.66
C PHE A 94 -7.13 -5.09 5.21
N ALA A 95 -7.65 -4.13 4.45
CA ALA A 95 -7.19 -3.87 3.09
C ALA A 95 -5.74 -3.32 3.07
N GLU A 96 -5.38 -2.44 4.01
CA GLU A 96 -4.05 -1.86 4.12
C GLU A 96 -2.97 -2.91 4.42
N VAL A 97 -3.30 -3.88 5.28
CA VAL A 97 -2.37 -4.96 5.68
C VAL A 97 -1.90 -5.78 4.47
N LEU A 98 -2.69 -5.87 3.38
CA LEU A 98 -2.28 -6.52 2.14
C LEU A 98 -1.04 -5.85 1.52
N GLY A 99 -0.98 -4.51 1.53
CA GLY A 99 0.19 -3.74 1.05
C GLY A 99 1.40 -3.93 1.97
N LEU A 100 1.16 -3.99 3.28
CA LEU A 100 2.19 -4.21 4.30
C LEU A 100 2.84 -5.59 4.14
N TYR A 101 2.08 -6.63 3.81
CA TYR A 101 2.63 -7.95 3.48
C TYR A 101 3.56 -7.92 2.26
N GLY A 102 3.18 -7.19 1.21
CA GLY A 102 4.04 -7.01 0.03
C GLY A 102 5.38 -6.34 0.37
N LEU A 103 5.34 -5.31 1.22
CA LEU A 103 6.54 -4.63 1.71
C LEU A 103 7.46 -5.56 2.50
N ILE A 104 6.92 -6.33 3.46
CA ILE A 104 7.72 -7.26 4.28
C ILE A 104 8.44 -8.30 3.40
N VAL A 105 7.72 -8.87 2.43
CA VAL A 105 8.30 -9.85 1.49
C VAL A 105 9.41 -9.21 0.67
N ALA A 106 9.19 -8.01 0.12
CA ALA A 106 10.20 -7.29 -0.65
C ALA A 106 11.46 -6.98 0.18
N LEU A 107 11.31 -6.59 1.44
CA LEU A 107 12.43 -6.33 2.35
C LEU A 107 13.22 -7.61 2.64
N LEU A 108 12.54 -8.71 2.96
CA LEU A 108 13.20 -10.01 3.21
C LEU A 108 13.96 -10.52 1.98
N MET A 109 13.38 -10.35 0.79
CA MET A 109 14.04 -10.68 -0.48
C MET A 109 15.29 -9.81 -0.67
N ASN A 110 15.16 -8.49 -0.48
CA ASN A 110 16.30 -7.59 -0.67
C ASN A 110 17.42 -7.82 0.36
N SER A 111 17.10 -8.18 1.61
CA SER A 111 18.12 -8.53 2.61
C SER A 111 18.96 -9.76 2.21
N ARG A 112 18.40 -10.68 1.41
CA ARG A 112 19.12 -11.85 0.90
C ARG A 112 19.85 -11.60 -0.42
N SER A 113 19.65 -10.45 -1.04
CA SER A 113 20.28 -10.10 -2.33
C SER A 113 21.78 -9.79 -2.19
N ARG A 114 22.20 -9.37 -0.99
CA ARG A 114 23.58 -9.06 -0.60
C ARG A 114 24.34 -10.24 0.02
N GLY A 115 23.70 -11.42 0.14
CA GLY A 115 24.34 -12.60 0.69
C GLY A 115 25.52 -13.02 -0.20
N GLU A 116 26.73 -12.86 0.33
CA GLU A 116 27.98 -13.30 -0.28
C GLU A 116 27.89 -14.80 -0.61
N CYS A 117 28.12 -15.15 -1.88
CA CYS A 117 28.56 -16.48 -2.28
C CYS A 117 30.08 -16.45 -2.45
#